data_AF-A0A1Q3KBK5-F1
#
_entry.id   AF-A0A1Q3KBK5-F1
#
_cell.length_a   1.000
_cell.length_b   1.000
_cell.length_c   1.000
_cell.angle_alpha   90.00
_cell.angle_beta   90.00
_cell.angle_gamma   90.00
#
_symmetry.space_group_name_H-M   'P 1'
#
loop_
_entity.id
_entity.type
_entity.pdbx_description
1 polymer ?
#
loop_
_entity_poly.entity_id
_entity_poly.type
_entity_poly.pdbx_seq_one_letter_code
_entity_poly.pdbx_strand_id
1 'polypeptide(L)'
;MMAIDGTWQRPCTLLDISNSGARLQVKDSIEGLNLKEFFLLLSSTGLAFRRCELVRINGEEIGVKFVEDKETGKKKKGRALARSDS
;
A
#
# COMPACT_ATOMS: atom_id res chain seq x y z
N MET A 1 -14.16 -3.76 -4.99
CA MET A 1 -15.27 -3.42 -4.06
C MET A 1 -15.07 -1.98 -3.62
N MET A 2 -16.14 -1.18 -3.56
CA MET A 2 -16.06 0.26 -3.23
C MET A 2 -16.45 0.45 -1.76
N ALA A 3 -15.65 1.20 -1.00
CA ALA A 3 -15.96 1.57 0.37
C ALA A 3 -17.02 2.68 0.41
N ILE A 4 -17.65 2.88 1.57
CA ILE A 4 -18.79 3.81 1.77
C ILE A 4 -18.39 5.27 1.47
N ASP A 5 -17.11 5.59 1.66
CA ASP A 5 -16.50 6.89 1.36
C ASP A 5 -16.19 7.10 -0.13
N GLY A 6 -16.52 6.13 -0.98
CA GLY A 6 -16.23 6.14 -2.41
C GLY A 6 -14.81 5.71 -2.77
N THR A 7 -14.02 5.23 -1.81
CA THR A 7 -12.69 4.69 -2.08
C THR A 7 -12.81 3.33 -2.78
N TRP A 8 -12.31 3.23 -4.01
CA TRP A 8 -12.23 1.96 -4.72
C TRP A 8 -11.10 1.10 -4.16
N GLN A 9 -11.42 -0.15 -3.81
CA GLN A 9 -10.43 -1.13 -3.37
C GLN A 9 -10.41 -2.34 -4.30
N ARG A 10 -9.20 -2.82 -4.59
CA ARG A 10 -8.96 -4.04 -5.35
C ARG A 10 -8.10 -5.00 -4.54
N PRO A 11 -8.49 -6.29 -4.47
CA PRO A 11 -7.61 -7.30 -3.88
C PRO A 11 -6.38 -7.48 -4.75
N CYS A 12 -5.21 -7.62 -4.13
CA CYS A 12 -3.97 -7.96 -4.80
C CYS A 12 -3.14 -8.92 -3.94
N THR A 13 -2.23 -9.62 -4.59
CA THR A 13 -1.24 -10.49 -3.95
C THR A 13 0.10 -9.77 -3.95
N LEU A 14 0.74 -9.65 -2.79
CA LEU A 14 2.11 -9.14 -2.70
C LEU A 14 3.09 -10.22 -3.16
N LEU A 15 3.80 -9.98 -4.27
CA LEU A 15 4.78 -10.92 -4.82
C LEU A 15 6.19 -10.68 -4.26
N ASP A 16 6.57 -9.42 -4.11
CA ASP A 16 7.88 -9.03 -3.55
C ASP A 16 7.80 -7.61 -2.96
N ILE A 17 8.64 -7.32 -1.96
CA ILE A 17 8.72 -6.02 -1.28
C ILE A 17 10.17 -5.62 -0.99
N SER A 18 10.45 -4.34 -1.19
CA SER A 18 11.75 -3.72 -0.90
C SER A 18 11.57 -2.47 -0.07
N ASN A 19 12.66 -1.76 0.23
CA ASN A 19 12.58 -0.47 0.92
C ASN A 19 11.93 0.63 0.05
N SER A 20 12.05 0.55 -1.27
CA SER A 20 11.65 1.60 -2.21
C SER A 20 10.39 1.26 -3.02
N GLY A 21 9.88 0.04 -2.95
CA GLY A 21 8.74 -0.36 -3.77
C GLY A 21 8.33 -1.81 -3.57
N ALA A 22 7.35 -2.25 -4.35
CA ALA A 22 6.81 -3.60 -4.31
C ALA A 22 6.39 -4.08 -5.70
N ARG A 23 6.24 -5.40 -5.84
CA ARG A 23 5.62 -6.06 -6.97
C ARG A 23 4.33 -6.72 -6.51
N LEU A 24 3.24 -6.44 -7.20
CA LEU A 24 1.90 -6.91 -6.85
C LEU A 24 1.30 -7.66 -8.04
N GLN A 25 0.50 -8.69 -7.78
CA GLN A 25 -0.39 -9.30 -8.77
C GLN A 25 -1.82 -8.84 -8.49
N VAL A 26 -2.52 -8.37 -9.52
CA VAL A 26 -3.93 -7.96 -9.45
C VAL A 26 -4.76 -9.01 -10.19
N LYS A 27 -5.80 -9.55 -9.54
CA LYS A 27 -6.61 -10.65 -10.11
C LYS A 27 -7.47 -10.26 -11.33
N ASP A 28 -7.68 -8.97 -11.54
CA ASP A 28 -8.52 -8.43 -12.61
C ASP A 28 -7.70 -7.52 -13.53
N SER A 29 -8.22 -7.22 -14.73
CA SER A 29 -7.57 -6.30 -15.67
C SER A 29 -7.22 -4.96 -15.02
N ILE A 30 -5.98 -4.52 -15.29
CA ILE A 30 -5.43 -3.21 -14.90
C ILE A 30 -5.87 -2.12 -15.91
N GLU A 31 -6.50 -2.50 -17.02
CA GLU A 31 -7.04 -1.57 -18.01
C GLU A 31 -8.07 -0.62 -17.37
N GLY A 32 -7.95 0.68 -17.69
CA GLY A 32 -8.83 1.72 -17.17
C GLY A 32 -8.53 2.16 -15.73
N LEU A 33 -7.53 1.57 -15.08
CA LEU A 33 -7.07 2.04 -13.78
C LEU A 33 -6.13 3.24 -13.96
N ASN A 34 -6.64 4.45 -13.73
CA ASN A 34 -5.81 5.67 -13.63
C ASN A 34 -5.05 5.67 -12.28
N LEU A 35 -4.19 4.66 -12.07
CA LEU A 35 -3.38 4.46 -10.86
C LEU A 35 -2.12 5.32 -10.90
N LYS A 36 -2.28 6.64 -10.97
CA LYS A 36 -1.12 7.50 -10.83
C LYS A 36 -0.55 7.39 -9.41
N GLU A 37 -1.42 7.51 -8.42
CA GLU A 37 -1.12 7.32 -6.99
C GLU A 37 -2.23 6.50 -6.32
N PHE A 38 -1.85 5.64 -5.38
CA PHE A 38 -2.79 4.84 -4.59
C PHE A 38 -2.16 4.42 -3.26
N PHE A 39 -3.00 3.86 -2.38
CA PHE A 39 -2.54 3.29 -1.11
C PHE A 39 -2.46 1.77 -1.23
N LEU A 40 -1.29 1.22 -0.94
CA LEU A 40 -1.11 -0.21 -0.72
C LEU A 40 -1.39 -0.50 0.76
N LEU A 41 -2.45 -1.27 1.03
CA LEU A 41 -2.77 -1.75 2.37
C LEU A 41 -2.13 -3.13 2.57
N LEU A 42 -1.34 -3.27 3.64
CA LEU A 42 -0.66 -4.52 4.01
C LEU A 42 -1.38 -5.27 5.14
N SER A 43 -2.52 -4.76 5.61
CA SER A 43 -3.28 -5.33 6.72
C SER A 43 -4.78 -5.25 6.44
N SER A 44 -5.53 -6.27 6.88
CA SER A 44 -6.99 -6.27 6.86
C SER A 44 -7.63 -5.20 7.77
N THR A 45 -6.90 -4.71 8.77
CA THR A 45 -7.35 -3.65 9.69
C THR A 45 -7.05 -2.23 9.19
N GLY A 46 -6.36 -2.08 8.06
CA GLY A 46 -6.03 -0.78 7.45
C GLY A 46 -4.97 0.07 8.16
N LEU A 47 -4.40 -0.38 9.28
CA LEU A 47 -3.41 0.40 10.04
C LEU A 47 -2.01 0.43 9.39
N ALA A 48 -1.74 -0.50 8.47
CA ALA A 48 -0.50 -0.53 7.71
C ALA A 48 -0.78 -0.20 6.24
N PHE A 49 -0.55 1.05 5.86
CA PHE A 49 -0.66 1.50 4.47
C PHE A 49 0.61 2.23 4.00
N ARG A 50 0.85 2.23 2.69
CA ARG A 50 1.89 3.04 2.03
C ARG A 50 1.35 3.70 0.78
N ARG A 51 1.75 4.95 0.55
CA ARG A 51 1.50 5.63 -0.73
C ARG A 51 2.41 5.05 -1.79
N CYS A 52 1.81 4.71 -2.94
CA CYS A 52 2.48 4.06 -4.03
C CYS A 52 2.14 4.77 -5.34
N GLU A 53 3.13 4.88 -6.23
CA GLU A 53 2.93 5.25 -7.63
C GLU A 53 3.21 4.03 -8.50
N LEU A 54 2.39 3.85 -9.55
CA LEU A 54 2.61 2.82 -10.55
C LEU A 54 3.84 3.15 -11.41
N VAL A 55 4.76 2.20 -11.57
CA VAL A 55 5.96 2.38 -12.40
C VAL A 55 6.02 1.45 -13.61
N ARG A 56 5.38 0.28 -13.55
CA ARG A 56 5.29 -0.66 -14.68
C ARG A 56 4.03 -1.51 -14.60
N ILE A 57 3.55 -1.93 -15.76
CA ILE A 57 2.51 -2.94 -15.93
C ILE A 57 3.11 -4.09 -16.75
N ASN A 58 2.85 -5.32 -16.33
CA ASN A 58 3.21 -6.54 -17.05
C ASN A 58 2.09 -7.58 -16.91
N GLY A 59 1.12 -7.54 -17.81
CA GLY A 59 -0.10 -8.36 -17.68
C GLY A 59 -0.82 -8.01 -16.39
N GLU A 60 -1.02 -8.99 -15.51
CA GLU A 60 -1.62 -8.86 -14.18
C GLU A 60 -0.65 -8.40 -13.09
N GLU A 61 0.64 -8.31 -13.40
CA GLU A 61 1.64 -7.80 -12.46
C GLU A 61 1.82 -6.29 -12.60
N ILE A 62 1.94 -5.61 -11.46
CA ILE A 62 2.36 -4.23 -11.40
C ILE A 62 3.60 -4.08 -10.54
N GLY A 63 4.48 -3.19 -10.97
CA GLY A 63 5.54 -2.66 -10.12
C GLY A 63 5.15 -1.29 -9.62
N VAL A 64 5.43 -1.04 -8.34
CA VAL A 64 5.06 0.20 -7.66
C VAL A 64 6.27 0.76 -6.92
N LYS A 65 6.42 2.08 -6.91
CA LYS A 65 7.40 2.77 -6.05
C LYS A 65 6.68 3.34 -4.84
N PHE A 66 7.32 3.30 -3.68
CA PHE A 66 6.83 3.97 -2.50
C PHE A 66 7.10 5.46 -2.60
N VAL A 67 6.07 6.25 -2.34
CA VAL A 67 6.18 7.70 -2.27
C VAL A 67 6.59 8.03 -0.84
N GLU A 68 7.74 8.66 -0.68
CA GLU A 68 8.13 9.25 0.59
C GLU A 68 7.21 10.44 0.87
N ASP A 69 6.46 10.38 1.97
CA ASP A 69 5.77 11.56 2.47
C ASP A 69 6.85 12.56 2.90
N LYS A 70 7.04 13.61 2.10
CA LYS A 70 7.92 14.75 2.45
C LYS A 70 7.43 15.52 3.69
N GLU A 71 6.32 15.12 4.28
CA GLU A 71 5.77 15.66 5.50
C GLU A 71 6.22 14.82 6.71
N THR A 72 7.13 15.42 7.48
CA THR A 72 7.54 15.09 8.86
C THR A 72 8.81 14.24 9.05
N GLY A 73 9.94 14.97 9.08
CA GLY A 73 11.06 14.69 9.97
C GLY A 73 10.67 14.75 11.46
N LYS A 74 9.68 13.97 11.90
CA LYS A 74 9.41 13.69 13.32
C LYS A 74 9.29 12.18 13.51
N LYS A 75 10.40 11.61 13.99
CA LYS A 75 10.51 10.31 14.64
C LYS A 75 9.21 9.96 15.38
N LYS A 76 8.38 9.08 14.83
CA LYS A 76 7.38 8.37 15.64
C LYS A 76 8.15 7.39 16.51
N LYS A 77 8.53 7.84 17.71
CA LYS A 77 8.90 6.94 18.82
C LYS A 77 7.79 5.89 18.90
N GLY A 78 8.11 4.63 18.64
CA GLY A 78 7.21 3.52 18.90
C GLY A 78 6.73 3.64 20.35
N ARG A 79 5.43 3.85 20.53
CA ARG A 79 4.79 3.71 21.83
C ARG A 79 4.91 2.23 22.17
N ALA A 80 5.90 1.89 22.98
CA ALA A 80 6.04 0.57 23.57
C ALA A 80 4.70 0.22 24.23
N LEU A 81 4.13 -0.90 23.82
CA LEU A 81 2.96 -1.47 24.44
C LEU A 81 3.35 -1.82 25.88
N ALA A 82 2.84 -1.06 26.85
CA ALA A 82 2.99 -1.36 28.26
C ALA A 82 2.45 -2.77 28.54
N ARG A 83 3.32 -3.66 29.01
CA ARG A 83 2.91 -4.91 29.66
C ARG A 83 3.08 -4.69 31.16
N SER A 84 1.97 -4.48 31.84
CA SER A 84 1.86 -4.61 33.29
C SER A 84 1.75 -6.10 33.61
N ASP A 85 2.65 -6.61 34.47
CA ASP A 85 2.53 -7.84 35.27
C ASP A 85 3.86 -7.98 36.03
N SER A 86 3.95 -8.17 37.35
CA SER A 86 2.99 -8.33 38.46
C SER A 86 3.63 -7.76 39.73
#